data_AF-A0A971RYX7-F1
#
_entry.id   AF-A0A971RYX7-F1
#
_cell.length_a   1.000
_cell.length_b   1.000
_cell.length_c   1.000
_cell.angle_alpha   90.00
_cell.angle_beta   90.00
_cell.angle_gamma   90.00
#
_symmetry.space_group_name_H-M   'P 1'
#
loop_
_entity.id
_entity.type
_entity.pdbx_description
1 polymer ?
#
loop_
_entity_poly.entity_id
_entity_poly.type
_entity_poly.pdbx_seq_one_letter_code
_entity_poly.pdbx_strand_id
1 'polypeptide(L)' 'MRSKSPIDIKKLSKKYKTDINKIIRAWKADKTDMEISQALNIDLLKLLQIRQEIEDAHLKQRQERGQKLKRI' A
#
# COMPACT_ATOMS: atom_id res chain seq x y z
N MET A 1 -3.23 14.45 -13.89
CA MET A 1 -4.34 13.54 -13.54
C MET A 1 -3.97 12.77 -12.27
N ARG A 2 -4.63 13.00 -11.12
CA ARG A 2 -4.41 12.16 -9.93
C ARG A 2 -5.16 10.84 -10.15
N SER A 3 -4.47 9.77 -10.53
CA SER A 3 -5.09 8.45 -10.57
C SER A 3 -5.61 8.13 -9.17
N LYS A 4 -6.89 7.75 -9.05
CA LYS A 4 -7.44 7.24 -7.79
C LYS A 4 -6.65 5.97 -7.46
N SER A 5 -5.76 6.04 -6.48
CA SER A 5 -5.07 4.87 -5.97
C SER A 5 -6.14 3.85 -5.53
N PRO A 6 -6.06 2.57 -5.95
CA PRO A 6 -6.98 1.52 -5.50
C PRO A 6 -6.85 1.21 -4.01
N ILE A 7 -5.80 1.74 -3.38
CA ILE A 7 -5.47 1.52 -1.98
C ILE A 7 -6.39 2.37 -1.11
N ASP A 8 -7.16 1.72 -0.23
CA ASP A 8 -7.86 2.41 0.84
C ASP A 8 -6.89 2.71 2.00
N ILE A 9 -6.21 3.85 1.88
CA ILE A 9 -5.23 4.33 2.85
C ILE A 9 -5.87 4.50 4.23
N LYS A 10 -7.13 4.95 4.31
CA LYS A 10 -7.82 5.16 5.59
C LYS A 10 -8.04 3.84 6.31
N LYS A 11 -8.46 2.81 5.56
CA LYS A 11 -8.64 1.46 6.10
C LYS A 11 -7.33 0.87 6.60
N LEU A 12 -6.25 0.97 5.83
CA LEU A 12 -4.93 0.49 6.24
C LEU A 12 -4.39 1.23 7.46
N SER A 13 -4.53 2.56 7.50
CA SER A 13 -4.12 3.36 8.66
C SER A 13 -4.84 2.95 9.93
N LYS A 14 -6.14 2.62 9.85
CA LYS A 14 -6.91 2.13 10.99
C LYS A 14 -6.50 0.72 11.42
N LYS A 15 -6.21 -0.17 10.46
CA LYS A 15 -5.81 -1.57 10.71
C LYS A 15 -4.45 -1.65 11.40
N TYR A 16 -3.45 -0.95 10.87
CA TYR A 16 -2.07 -1.02 11.36
C TYR A 16 -1.75 0.03 12.43
N LYS A 17 -2.68 0.98 12.67
CA LYS A 17 -2.52 2.12 13.58
C LYS A 17 -1.28 2.96 13.25
N THR A 18 -1.01 3.13 11.96
CA THR A 18 0.17 3.83 11.44
C THR A 18 -0.20 4.76 10.29
N ASP A 19 0.65 5.76 10.07
CA ASP A 19 0.49 6.70 8.97
C ASP A 19 0.99 6.08 7.66
N ILE A 20 0.07 5.44 6.94
CA ILE A 20 0.34 4.78 5.66
C ILE A 20 0.77 5.80 4.58
N ASN A 21 0.32 7.06 4.67
CA ASN A 21 0.77 8.08 3.72
C ASN A 21 2.27 8.36 3.89
N LYS A 22 2.77 8.42 5.14
CA LYS A 22 4.22 8.59 5.39
C LYS A 22 5.02 7.40 4.87
N ILE A 23 4.53 6.18 5.09
CA ILE A 23 5.19 4.96 4.60
C ILE A 23 5.26 4.97 3.07
N ILE A 24 4.14 5.23 2.38
CA ILE A 24 4.10 5.30 0.91
C ILE A 24 5.02 6.42 0.38
N ARG A 25 5.06 7.58 1.03
CA ARG A 25 5.97 8.67 0.64
C ARG A 25 7.43 8.28 0.81
N ALA A 26 7.76 7.54 1.87
CA ALA A 26 9.11 7.04 2.11
C ALA A 26 9.54 6.02 1.04
N TRP A 27 8.66 5.07 0.68
CA TRP A 27 8.91 4.16 -0.43
C TRP A 27 9.07 4.88 -1.77
N LYS A 28 8.30 5.95 -2.01
CA LYS A 28 8.45 6.80 -3.21
C LYS A 28 9.75 7.61 -3.24
N ALA A 29 10.42 7.75 -2.11
CA ALA A 29 11.73 8.38 -1.98
C ALA A 29 12.85 7.32 -1.94
N ASP A 30 12.57 6.11 -2.44
CA ASP A 30 13.50 4.97 -2.51
C ASP A 30 14.07 4.51 -1.16
N LYS A 31 13.37 4.81 -0.05
CA LYS A 31 13.73 4.29 1.28
C LYS A 31 13.39 2.81 1.40
N THR A 32 14.31 2.06 1.98
CA THR A 32 14.15 0.65 2.32
C THR A 32 13.22 0.47 3.52
N ASP A 33 12.64 -0.73 3.64
CA ASP A 33 11.76 -1.06 4.78
C ASP A 33 12.49 -0.93 6.13
N MET A 34 13.81 -1.20 6.15
CA MET A 34 14.63 -1.05 7.36
C MET A 34 14.81 0.42 7.75
N GLU A 35 15.10 1.30 6.80
CA GLU A 35 15.22 2.75 7.06
C GLU A 35 13.88 3.34 7.51
N ILE A 36 12.76 2.86 6.93
CA ILE A 36 11.42 3.30 7.32
C ILE A 36 11.09 2.79 8.73
N SER A 37 11.44 1.54 9.03
CA SER A 37 11.27 0.93 10.35
C SER A 37 11.98 1.75 11.42
N GLN A 38 13.25 2.09 11.18
CA GLN A 38 14.04 2.90 12.09
C GLN A 38 13.53 4.34 12.22
N ALA A 39 13.20 4.99 11.10
CA ALA A 39 12.77 6.39 11.09
C ALA A 39 11.37 6.61 11.70
N LEU A 40 10.46 5.64 11.56
CA LEU A 40 9.08 5.74 12.02
C LEU A 40 8.78 4.90 13.26
N ASN A 41 9.78 4.16 13.78
CA ASN A 41 9.64 3.18 14.86
C ASN A 41 8.50 2.18 14.59
N ILE A 42 8.49 1.60 13.39
CA ILE A 42 7.50 0.62 12.94
C ILE A 42 8.21 -0.72 12.80
N ASP A 43 7.59 -1.78 13.29
CA ASP A 43 8.07 -3.15 13.09
C ASP A 43 8.23 -3.46 11.59
N LEU A 44 9.37 -4.03 11.20
CA LEU A 44 9.66 -4.46 9.84
C LEU A 44 8.60 -5.44 9.32
N LEU A 45 8.10 -6.34 10.17
CA LEU A 45 7.04 -7.28 9.80
C LEU A 45 5.75 -6.55 9.41
N LYS A 46 5.41 -5.46 10.12
CA LYS A 46 4.24 -4.63 9.76
C LYS A 46 4.44 -3.95 8.42
N LEU A 47 5.64 -3.46 8.11
CA LEU A 47 5.92 -2.84 6.81
C LEU A 47 5.77 -3.84 5.66
N LEU A 48 6.28 -5.06 5.81
CA LEU A 48 6.10 -6.14 4.84
C LEU A 48 4.62 -6.48 4.62
N GLN A 49 3.83 -6.57 5.70
CA GLN A 49 2.39 -6.81 5.60
C GLN A 49 1.65 -5.68 4.88
N ILE A 50 1.97 -4.42 5.18
CA ILE A 50 1.39 -3.26 4.51
C ILE A 50 1.72 -3.28 3.02
N ARG A 51 2.97 -3.61 2.66
CA ARG A 51 3.43 -3.70 1.28
C ARG A 51 2.64 -4.76 0.51
N GLN A 52 2.48 -5.96 1.09
CA GLN A 52 1.69 -7.03 0.51
C GLN A 52 0.23 -6.61 0.29
N GLU A 53 -0.43 -6.00 1.28
CA GLU A 53 -1.82 -5.57 1.13
C GLU A 53 -2.01 -4.50 0.04
N ILE A 54 -1.03 -3.63 -0.14
CA ILE A 54 -1.03 -2.65 -1.22
C ILE A 54 -0.91 -3.36 -2.58
N GLU A 55 0.00 -4.31 -2.72
CA GLU A 55 0.18 -5.09 -3.94
C GLU A 55 -1.07 -5.91 -4.28
N ASP A 56 -1.68 -6.56 -3.29
CA ASP A 56 -2.92 -7.32 -3.43
C ASP A 56 -4.08 -6.42 -3.85
N ALA A 57 -4.19 -5.21 -3.29
CA ALA A 57 -5.21 -4.24 -3.68
C ALA A 57 -5.04 -3.80 -5.15
N HIS A 58 -3.80 -3.60 -5.59
CA HIS A 58 -3.49 -3.32 -6.99
C HIS A 58 -3.80 -4.50 -7.90
N LEU A 59 -3.44 -5.72 -7.49
CA LEU A 59 -3.71 -6.94 -8.24
C LEU A 59 -5.21 -7.17 -8.39
N LYS A 60 -5.98 -7.04 -7.30
CA LYS A 60 -7.43 -7.16 -7.31
C LYS A 60 -8.08 -6.14 -8.23
N GLN A 61 -7.64 -4.88 -8.20
CA GLN A 61 -8.14 -3.87 -9.14
C GLN A 61 -7.86 -4.26 -10.60
N ARG A 62 -6.66 -4.78 -10.91
CA ARG A 62 -6.33 -5.26 -12.26
C ARG A 62 -7.23 -6.42 -12.68
N GLN A 63 -7.46 -7.38 -11.79
CA GLN A 63 -8.34 -8.52 -12.05
C GLN A 63 -9.79 -8.09 -12.28
N GLU A 64 -10.33 -7.17 -11.47
CA GLU A 64 -11.69 -6.64 -11.64
C GLU A 64 -11.86 -5.90 -12.97
N ARG A 65 -10.84 -5.14 -13.40
CA ARG A 65 -10.82 -4.51 -14.72
C ARG A 65 -10.76 -5.53 -15.85
N GLY A 66 -9.90 -6.55 -15.73
CA GLY A 66 -9.76 -7.61 -16.73
C GLY A 66 -11.00 -8.51 -16.83
N GLN A 67 -11.66 -8.81 -15.71
CA GLN A 67 -12.92 -9.56 -15.71
C GLN A 67 -14.08 -8.77 -16.32
N LYS A 68 -14.15 -7.45 -16.11
CA LYS A 68 -15.17 -6.60 -16.76
C LYS A 68 -15.02 -6.58 -18.28
N LEU A 69 -13.80 -6.57 -18.81
CA LEU A 69 -13.56 -6.62 -20.26
C LEU A 69 -13.95 -7.95 -20.91
N LYS A 70 -13.92 -9.06 -20.17
CA LYS A 70 -14.27 -10.41 -20.70
C LYS A 70 -15.77 -10.72 -20.65
N ARG A 71 -16.59 -9.86 -20.06
CA ARG A 71 -18.05 -10.06 -19.88
C ARG A 71 -18.89 -9.17 -20.81
N ILE A 72 -18.28 -8.60 -21.85
CA ILE A 72 -18.90 -7.81 -22.93
C ILE A 72 -18.66 -8.58 -24.23
#